data_AF-A0A8J6BLK6-F1
#
_entry.id   AF-A0A8J6BLK6-F1
#
_cell.length_a   1.000
_cell.length_b   1.000
_cell.length_c   1.000
_cell.angle_alpha   90.00
_cell.angle_beta   90.00
_cell.angle_gamma   90.00
#
_symmetry.space_group_name_H-M   'P 1'
#
loop_
_entity.id
_entity.type
_entity.pdbx_description
1 polymer ?
#
loop_
_entity_poly.entity_id
_entity_poly.type
_entity_poly.pdbx_seq_one_letter_code
_entity_poly.pdbx_strand_id
1 'polypeptide(L)'
;MPAPCVGRLYTPTLIALAASLVSCVIVMFYIPAQTKAKQEGRVPQRSKPSVFNFGELVRLLQFPGVMAIFIIKVLSGFPIGVFMIMFPIISVDFFGLNAASAGYLMSYFGILQL
;
A
#
# COMPACT_ATOMS: atom_id res chain seq x y z
N MET A 1 -11.13 27.24 30.36
CA MET A 1 -11.58 25.83 30.38
C MET A 1 -11.57 25.31 28.94
N PRO A 2 -10.57 24.52 28.49
CA PRO A 2 -10.51 24.07 27.10
C PRO A 2 -10.71 22.54 26.95
N ALA A 3 -11.81 22.16 26.33
CA ALA A 3 -12.01 20.90 25.59
C ALA A 3 -13.15 21.16 24.58
N PRO A 4 -13.16 20.58 23.34
CA PRO A 4 -12.54 19.32 22.95
C PRO A 4 -11.84 19.39 21.56
N CYS A 5 -10.56 19.74 21.47
CA CYS A 5 -9.79 19.62 20.22
C CYS A 5 -9.48 18.17 19.83
N VAL A 6 -9.63 17.25 20.79
CA VAL A 6 -9.35 15.80 20.69
C VAL A 6 -10.30 15.13 19.68
N GLY A 7 -11.60 15.45 19.68
CA GLY A 7 -12.58 14.78 18.82
C GLY A 7 -12.37 14.98 17.31
N ARG A 8 -11.89 16.16 16.89
CA ARG A 8 -11.69 16.49 15.46
C ARG A 8 -10.51 15.72 14.84
N LEU A 9 -9.51 15.36 15.66
CA LEU A 9 -8.32 14.63 15.23
C LEU A 9 -8.58 13.13 14.98
N TYR A 10 -9.52 12.52 15.69
CA TYR A 10 -9.87 11.09 15.50
C TYR A 10 -10.82 10.84 14.33
N THR A 11 -11.56 11.87 13.88
CA THR A 11 -12.46 11.78 12.72
C THR A 11 -11.83 11.10 11.50
N PRO A 12 -10.64 11.53 10.99
CA PRO A 12 -10.02 10.89 9.84
C PRO A 12 -9.64 9.42 10.10
N THR A 13 -9.17 9.10 11.31
CA THR A 13 -8.79 7.73 11.69
C THR A 13 -10.00 6.80 11.77
N LEU A 14 -11.12 7.27 12.31
CA LEU A 14 -12.37 6.52 12.39
C LEU A 14 -12.97 6.28 11.00
N ILE A 15 -12.94 7.29 10.12
CA ILE A 15 -13.38 7.15 8.73
C ILE A 15 -12.49 6.16 7.98
N ALA A 16 -11.16 6.24 8.15
CA ALA A 16 -10.22 5.31 7.52
C ALA A 16 -10.43 3.86 8.01
N LEU A 17 -10.66 3.67 9.31
CA LEU A 17 -10.97 2.37 9.89
C LEU A 17 -12.28 1.81 9.32
N ALA A 18 -13.34 2.61 9.31
CA ALA A 18 -14.64 2.21 8.77
C ALA A 18 -14.53 1.83 7.28
N ALA A 19 -13.85 2.66 6.46
CA ALA A 19 -13.62 2.38 5.05
C ALA A 19 -12.81 1.10 4.81
N SER A 20 -11.80 0.85 5.65
CA SER A 20 -10.99 -0.37 5.58
C SER A 20 -11.81 -1.62 5.96
N LEU A 21 -12.68 -1.49 6.96
CA LEU A 21 -13.60 -2.56 7.37
C LEU A 21 -14.60 -2.89 6.26
N VAL A 22 -15.21 -1.87 5.65
CA VAL A 22 -16.10 -2.04 4.50
C VAL A 22 -15.38 -2.72 3.34
N SER A 23 -14.15 -2.28 3.02
CA SER A 23 -13.33 -2.90 1.97
C SER A 23 -13.06 -4.38 2.27
N CYS A 24 -12.78 -4.73 3.52
CA CYS A 24 -12.56 -6.11 3.94
C CYS A 24 -13.82 -6.98 3.83
N VAL A 25 -14.98 -6.44 4.25
CA VAL A 25 -16.28 -7.12 4.11
C VAL A 25 -16.61 -7.34 2.64
N ILE A 26 -16.44 -6.33 1.78
CA ILE A 26 -16.65 -6.47 0.33
C ILE A 26 -15.76 -7.58 -0.22
N VAL A 27 -14.45 -7.58 0.11
CA VAL A 27 -13.52 -8.62 -0.32
C VAL A 27 -13.97 -10.01 0.15
N MET A 28 -14.40 -10.17 1.40
CA MET A 28 -14.89 -11.47 1.91
C MET A 28 -16.17 -11.95 1.21
N PHE A 29 -17.07 -11.04 0.85
CA PHE A 29 -18.31 -11.38 0.15
C PHE A 29 -18.08 -11.63 -1.36
N TYR A 30 -17.21 -10.85 -2.01
CA TYR A 30 -16.98 -10.90 -3.47
C TYR A 30 -15.85 -11.83 -3.90
N ILE A 31 -14.87 -12.11 -3.04
CA ILE A 31 -13.85 -13.13 -3.29
C ILE A 31 -14.34 -14.44 -2.63
N PRO A 32 -15.12 -15.28 -3.33
CA PRO A 32 -15.53 -16.57 -2.78
C PRO A 32 -14.28 -17.38 -2.48
N ALA A 33 -14.19 -17.90 -1.25
CA ALA A 33 -13.08 -18.73 -0.77
C ALA A 33 -12.92 -20.08 -1.54
N GLN A 34 -13.55 -20.24 -2.70
CA GLN A 34 -13.70 -21.49 -3.44
C GLN A 34 -13.32 -21.32 -4.92
N THR A 35 -12.11 -20.84 -5.21
CA THR A 35 -11.45 -21.14 -6.51
C THR A 35 -10.66 -22.45 -6.48
N LYS A 36 -10.83 -23.27 -5.43
CA LYS A 36 -10.39 -24.66 -5.42
C LYS A 36 -11.59 -25.56 -5.72
N ALA A 37 -12.11 -25.47 -6.95
CA ALA A 37 -12.85 -26.60 -7.50
C ALA A 37 -11.92 -27.82 -7.37
N LYS A 38 -12.40 -28.80 -6.60
CA LYS A 38 -11.83 -30.12 -6.39
C LYS A 38 -11.26 -30.66 -7.71
N GLN A 39 -9.94 -30.56 -7.92
CA GLN A 39 -9.26 -31.30 -8.98
C GLN A 39 -9.20 -32.76 -8.51
N GLU A 40 -10.30 -33.47 -8.76
CA GLU A 40 -10.37 -34.92 -8.70
C GLU A 40 -9.64 -35.46 -9.93
N GLY A 41 -8.34 -35.71 -9.78
CA GLY A 41 -7.47 -36.10 -10.88
C GLY A 41 -6.04 -36.35 -10.44
N ARG A 42 -5.84 -37.36 -9.59
CA ARG A 42 -4.62 -38.19 -9.44
C ARG A 42 -3.27 -37.55 -9.87
N VAL A 43 -2.64 -36.76 -8.99
CA VAL A 43 -1.21 -36.42 -9.06
C VAL A 43 -0.65 -36.47 -7.64
N PRO A 44 0.52 -37.12 -7.39
CA PRO A 44 0.99 -37.36 -6.03
C PRO A 44 1.22 -36.05 -5.29
N GLN A 45 0.85 -36.08 -4.02
CA GLN A 45 0.94 -35.05 -2.99
C GLN A 45 2.29 -34.31 -2.99
N ARG A 46 2.42 -33.29 -3.84
CA ARG A 46 3.46 -32.28 -3.69
C ARG A 46 2.93 -31.31 -2.64
N SER A 47 3.60 -31.30 -1.49
CA SER A 47 3.37 -30.36 -0.40
C SER A 47 3.00 -28.99 -0.95
N LYS A 48 1.88 -28.42 -0.46
CA LYS A 48 1.43 -27.07 -0.79
C LYS A 48 2.66 -26.16 -0.76
N PRO A 49 3.17 -25.66 -1.89
CA PRO A 49 4.36 -24.82 -1.84
C PRO A 49 4.00 -23.63 -0.98
N SER A 50 4.80 -23.41 0.07
CA SER A 50 4.70 -22.23 0.91
C SER A 50 4.52 -21.02 -0.01
N VAL A 51 3.43 -20.29 0.18
CA VAL A 51 3.09 -19.10 -0.64
C VAL A 51 4.19 -18.04 -0.60
N PHE A 52 5.11 -18.15 0.36
CA PHE A 52 6.36 -17.40 0.44
C PHE A 52 7.56 -18.35 0.44
N ASN A 53 7.82 -19.00 -0.68
CA ASN A 53 9.11 -19.62 -0.90
C ASN A 53 10.09 -18.55 -1.42
N PHE A 54 10.93 -18.00 -0.55
CA PHE A 54 11.95 -17.01 -0.93
C PHE A 54 12.86 -17.51 -2.07
N GLY A 55 13.11 -18.82 -2.15
CA GLY A 55 13.82 -19.42 -3.27
C GLY A 55 13.08 -19.29 -4.61
N GLU A 56 11.75 -19.36 -4.59
CA GLU A 56 10.90 -19.15 -5.77
C GLU A 56 10.86 -17.66 -6.16
N LEU A 57 10.83 -16.76 -5.18
CA LEU A 57 10.89 -15.31 -5.41
C LEU A 57 12.21 -14.90 -6.06
N VAL A 58 13.34 -15.42 -5.56
CA VAL A 58 14.67 -15.16 -6.16
C VAL A 58 14.76 -15.75 -7.56
N ARG A 59 14.21 -16.95 -7.76
CA ARG A 59 14.15 -17.59 -9.09
C ARG A 59 13.28 -16.79 -10.08
N LEU A 60 12.16 -16.23 -9.61
CA LEU A 60 11.29 -15.33 -10.39
C LEU A 60 11.99 -14.02 -10.73
N LEU A 61 12.76 -13.47 -9.78
CA LEU A 61 13.52 -12.24 -9.99
C LEU A 61 14.66 -12.45 -11.00
N GLN A 62 15.27 -13.64 -11.02
CA GLN A 62 16.32 -14.02 -11.99
C GLN A 62 15.82 -14.23 -13.43
N PHE A 63 14.51 -14.17 -13.72
CA PHE A 63 14.05 -14.24 -15.10
C PHE A 63 14.61 -13.06 -15.92
N PRO A 64 15.10 -13.33 -17.15
CA PRO A 64 15.64 -12.29 -18.01
C PRO A 64 14.56 -11.22 -18.27
N GLY A 65 14.91 -9.96 -17.97
CA GLY A 65 14.00 -8.81 -18.06
C GLY A 65 13.38 -8.36 -16.73
N VAL A 66 13.14 -9.28 -15.78
CA VAL A 66 12.50 -8.93 -14.49
C VAL A 66 13.45 -8.14 -13.59
N MET A 67 14.73 -8.56 -13.51
CA MET A 67 15.75 -7.83 -12.74
C MET A 67 15.92 -6.37 -13.23
N ALA A 68 15.94 -6.14 -14.55
CA ALA A 68 16.12 -4.79 -15.10
C ALA A 68 14.91 -3.89 -14.77
N ILE A 69 13.69 -4.40 -14.96
CA ILE A 69 12.46 -3.68 -14.60
C ILE A 69 12.40 -3.45 -13.09
N PHE A 70 12.81 -4.43 -12.29
CA PHE A 70 12.87 -4.31 -10.84
C PHE A 70 13.84 -3.21 -10.40
N ILE A 71 15.06 -3.17 -10.96
CA ILE A 71 16.05 -2.13 -10.65
C ILE A 71 15.52 -0.75 -11.06
N ILE A 72 14.92 -0.61 -12.25
CA ILE A 72 14.33 0.66 -12.70
C ILE A 72 13.21 1.09 -11.75
N LYS A 73 12.37 0.15 -11.31
CA LYS A 73 11.27 0.42 -10.38
C LYS A 73 11.76 0.82 -8.99
N VAL A 74 12.83 0.20 -8.51
CA VAL A 74 13.46 0.57 -7.23
C VAL A 74 14.13 1.93 -7.34
N LEU A 75 14.96 2.17 -8.37
CA LEU A 75 15.65 3.45 -8.57
C LEU A 75 14.71 4.61 -8.83
N SER A 76 13.57 4.38 -9.50
CA SER A 76 12.57 5.41 -9.76
C SER A 76 11.66 5.62 -8.54
N GLY A 77 11.20 4.54 -7.90
CA GLY A 77 10.27 4.61 -6.78
C GLY A 77 10.89 5.09 -5.47
N PHE A 78 12.16 4.77 -5.22
CA PHE A 78 12.87 5.17 -4.00
C PHE A 78 12.97 6.70 -3.82
N PRO A 79 13.48 7.50 -4.78
CA PRO A 79 13.55 8.95 -4.64
C PRO A 79 12.17 9.59 -4.55
N ILE A 80 11.17 9.06 -5.26
CA ILE A 80 9.77 9.52 -5.16
C ILE A 80 9.24 9.34 -3.74
N GLY A 81 9.49 8.17 -3.12
CA GLY A 81 9.08 7.90 -1.74
C GLY A 81 9.77 8.82 -0.72
N VAL A 82 11.07 9.05 -0.88
CA VAL A 82 11.82 9.98 -0.01
C VAL A 82 11.27 11.40 -0.15
N PHE A 83 10.99 11.85 -1.37
CA PHE A 83 10.41 13.16 -1.63
C PHE A 83 9.02 13.30 -0.99
N MET A 84 8.16 12.29 -1.13
CA MET A 84 6.83 12.26 -0.51
C MET A 84 6.86 12.43 1.02
N ILE A 85 7.85 11.86 1.71
CA ILE A 85 7.96 11.96 3.17
C ILE A 85 8.55 13.30 3.59
N MET A 86 9.60 13.75 2.91
CA MET A 86 10.33 14.97 3.32
C MET A 86 9.65 16.26 2.86
N PHE A 87 9.00 16.26 1.71
CA PHE A 87 8.37 17.45 1.13
C PHE A 87 7.37 18.16 2.06
N PRO A 88 6.42 17.49 2.73
CA PRO A 88 5.51 18.17 3.65
C PRO A 88 6.21 18.73 4.88
N ILE A 89 7.31 18.11 5.35
CA ILE A 89 8.11 18.62 6.48
C ILE A 89 8.82 19.92 6.08
N ILE A 90 9.50 19.91 4.93
CA ILE A 90 10.19 21.09 4.38
C ILE A 90 9.18 22.23 4.09
N SER A 91 7.98 21.90 3.61
CA SER A 91 6.95 22.90 3.33
C SER A 91 6.49 23.65 4.60
N VAL A 92 6.37 22.94 5.72
CA VAL A 92 6.01 23.56 7.01
C VAL A 92 7.21 24.32 7.60
N ASP A 93 8.42 23.74 7.58
CA ASP A 93 9.59 24.29 8.25
C ASP A 93 10.28 25.45 7.48
N PHE A 94 10.39 25.37 6.16
CA PHE A 94 11.11 26.38 5.35
C PHE A 94 10.19 27.44 4.76
N PHE A 95 8.99 27.07 4.33
CA PHE A 95 8.04 28.01 3.73
C PHE A 95 7.03 28.57 4.75
N GLY A 96 7.03 28.06 5.98
CA GLY A 96 6.09 28.48 7.02
C GLY A 96 4.63 28.17 6.68
N LEU A 97 4.38 27.20 5.78
CA LEU A 97 3.01 26.85 5.41
C LEU A 97 2.30 26.22 6.61
N ASN A 98 1.06 26.64 6.82
CA ASN A 98 0.18 25.96 7.78
C ASN A 98 0.06 24.47 7.42
N ALA A 99 0.04 23.59 8.42
CA ALA A 99 0.01 22.14 8.23
C ALA A 99 -1.17 21.67 7.35
N ALA A 100 -2.29 22.40 7.39
CA ALA A 100 -3.43 22.15 6.50
C ALA A 100 -3.07 22.38 5.02
N SER A 101 -2.35 23.46 4.71
CA SER A 101 -1.94 23.82 3.35
C SER A 101 -0.93 22.84 2.76
N ALA A 102 0.04 22.39 3.57
CA ALA A 102 0.97 21.33 3.17
C ALA A 102 0.22 19.99 2.93
N GLY A 103 -0.79 19.70 3.74
CA GLY A 103 -1.67 18.53 3.55
C GLY A 103 -2.51 18.60 2.26
N TYR A 104 -3.03 19.76 1.89
CA TYR A 104 -3.71 19.96 0.61
C TYR A 104 -2.76 19.73 -0.57
N LEU A 105 -1.54 20.25 -0.50
CA LEU A 105 -0.53 20.07 -1.54
C LEU A 105 -0.14 18.60 -1.73
N MET A 106 0.03 17.85 -0.63
CA MET A 106 0.23 16.40 -0.66
C MET A 106 -0.96 15.64 -1.27
N SER A 107 -2.19 16.10 -1.03
CA SER A 107 -3.38 15.49 -1.62
C SER A 107 -3.41 15.65 -3.15
N TYR A 108 -2.98 16.81 -3.67
CA TYR A 108 -2.83 17.02 -5.11
C TYR A 108 -1.77 16.11 -5.74
N PHE A 109 -0.60 15.97 -5.09
CA PHE A 109 0.41 15.04 -5.58
C PHE A 109 -0.07 13.59 -5.58
N GLY A 110 -0.86 13.18 -4.57
CA GLY A 110 -1.45 11.84 -4.53
C GLY A 110 -2.40 11.55 -5.69
N ILE A 111 -3.16 12.55 -6.17
CA ILE A 111 -4.03 12.41 -7.36
C ILE A 111 -3.20 12.35 -8.64
N LEU A 112 -2.16 13.19 -8.76
CA LEU A 112 -1.29 13.22 -9.93
C LEU A 112 -0.39 11.99 -10.07
N GLN A 113 -0.20 11.24 -8.99
CA GLN A 113 0.58 9.99 -8.95
C GLN A 113 -0.23 8.77 -9.43
N LEU A 114 -1.57 8.88 -9.50
CA LEU A 114 -2.48 7.83 -9.96
C LEU A 114 -2.56 7.78 -11.49
#